data_AF-A0A938PNG9-F1
#
_entry.id   AF-A0A938PNG9-F1
#
_cell.length_a   1.000
_cell.length_b   1.000
_cell.length_c   1.000
_cell.angle_alpha   90.00
_cell.angle_beta   90.00
_cell.angle_gamma   90.00
#
_symmetry.space_group_name_H-M   'P 1'
#
loop_
_entity.id
_entity.type
_entity.pdbx_description
1 polymer ?
#
loop_
_entity_poly.entity_id
_entity_poly.type
_entity_poly.pdbx_seq_one_letter_code
_entity_poly.pdbx_strand_id
1 'polypeptide(L)'
;MDIRAAFREQARACRELESSFMVRLCELFAERLGAGNPVAEKLLSWPADSSALRQLIALRVAGALHAMVLRKQSAALVAAWPPNTVSDDVLWSTVRSACSTQATVLLPWLERAP
;
A
#
# COMPACT_ATOMS: atom_id res chain seq x y z
N MET A 1 15.74 1.03 -9.77
CA MET A 1 14.41 1.58 -9.42
C MET A 1 14.13 1.20 -7.98
N ASP A 2 13.80 2.14 -7.10
CA ASP A 2 13.45 1.82 -5.71
C ASP A 2 11.96 1.46 -5.57
N ILE A 3 11.53 1.10 -4.35
CA ILE A 3 10.12 0.76 -4.09
C ILE A 3 9.17 1.96 -4.22
N ARG A 4 9.62 3.19 -3.91
CA ARG A 4 8.80 4.41 -4.04
C ARG A 4 8.51 4.71 -5.50
N ALA A 5 9.49 4.52 -6.38
CA ALA A 5 9.31 4.59 -7.82
C ALA A 5 8.32 3.52 -8.32
N ALA A 6 8.27 2.34 -7.70
CA ALA A 6 7.29 1.29 -8.06
C ALA A 6 5.87 1.68 -7.72
N PHE A 7 5.66 2.35 -6.58
CA PHE A 7 4.38 2.97 -6.27
C PHE A 7 3.99 4.08 -7.26
N ARG A 8 4.94 4.90 -7.74
CA ARG A 8 4.64 5.90 -8.79
C ARG A 8 4.21 5.26 -10.11
N GLU A 9 4.83 4.15 -10.49
CA GLU A 9 4.39 3.38 -11.67
C GLU A 9 3.01 2.78 -11.46
N GLN A 10 2.77 2.18 -10.29
CA GLN A 10 1.46 1.63 -9.96
C GLN A 10 0.37 2.71 -9.98
N ALA A 11 0.68 3.93 -9.52
CA ALA A 11 -0.22 5.07 -9.62
C ALA A 11 -0.54 5.42 -11.08
N ARG A 12 0.43 5.37 -12.00
CA ARG A 12 0.16 5.55 -13.44
C ARG A 12 -0.76 4.48 -13.98
N ALA A 13 -0.49 3.20 -13.70
CA ALA A 13 -1.35 2.09 -14.12
C ALA A 13 -2.78 2.21 -13.54
N CYS A 14 -2.93 2.59 -12.27
CA CYS A 14 -4.25 2.81 -11.66
C CYS A 14 -5.01 3.99 -12.28
N ARG A 15 -4.31 4.98 -12.83
CA ARG A 15 -4.92 6.13 -13.52
C ARG A 15 -5.53 5.71 -14.85
N GLU A 16 -4.86 4.81 -15.58
CA GLU A 16 -5.38 4.22 -16.83
C GLU A 16 -6.63 3.37 -16.58
N LEU A 17 -6.76 2.81 -15.37
CA LEU A 17 -7.94 2.06 -14.91
C LEU A 17 -8.97 2.92 -14.16
N GLU A 18 -8.84 4.25 -14.22
CA GLU A 18 -9.76 5.24 -13.61
C GLU A 18 -9.98 5.08 -12.09
N SER A 19 -9.02 4.49 -11.37
CA SER A 19 -9.11 4.29 -9.92
C SER A 19 -8.49 5.46 -9.15
N SER A 20 -9.19 6.59 -9.07
CA SER A 20 -8.70 7.82 -8.41
C SER A 20 -8.19 7.60 -6.98
N PHE A 21 -8.87 6.76 -6.20
CA PHE A 21 -8.45 6.44 -4.85
C PHE A 21 -7.15 5.62 -4.81
N MET A 22 -6.98 4.63 -5.70
CA MET A 22 -5.75 3.82 -5.73
C MET A 22 -4.55 4.62 -6.24
N VAL A 23 -4.77 5.56 -7.17
CA VAL A 23 -3.76 6.54 -7.57
C VAL A 23 -3.26 7.31 -6.35
N ARG A 24 -4.18 7.92 -5.60
CA ARG A 24 -3.88 8.67 -4.38
C ARG A 24 -3.14 7.83 -3.34
N LEU A 25 -3.60 6.60 -3.09
CA LEU A 25 -2.96 5.69 -2.15
C LEU A 25 -1.50 5.40 -2.55
N CYS A 26 -1.27 5.10 -3.83
CA CYS A 26 0.07 4.81 -4.35
C CYS A 26 0.98 6.04 -4.29
N GLU A 27 0.47 7.23 -4.60
CA GLU A 27 1.22 8.48 -4.49
C GLU A 27 1.66 8.74 -3.03
N LEU A 28 0.77 8.51 -2.05
CA LEU A 28 1.11 8.62 -0.63
C LEU A 28 2.22 7.65 -0.21
N PHE A 29 2.19 6.40 -0.69
CA PHE A 29 3.29 5.46 -0.47
C PHE A 29 4.61 5.96 -1.09
N ALA A 30 4.57 6.46 -2.33
CA ALA A 30 5.77 6.96 -3.00
C ALA A 30 6.40 8.15 -2.25
N GLU A 31 5.58 9.04 -1.70
CA GLU A 31 6.02 10.26 -1.02
C GLU A 31 6.42 10.02 0.44
N ARG A 32 5.65 9.22 1.17
CA ARG A 32 5.70 9.21 2.65
C ARG A 32 6.28 7.93 3.25
N LEU A 33 6.55 6.89 2.45
CA LEU A 33 7.08 5.60 2.94
C LEU A 33 8.47 5.75 3.58
N GLY A 34 8.52 5.84 4.90
CA GLY A 34 9.74 5.76 5.70
C GLY A 34 9.78 4.50 6.56
N ALA A 35 10.95 4.18 7.11
CA ALA A 35 11.09 3.13 8.11
C ALA A 35 10.25 3.44 9.36
N GLY A 36 10.02 2.44 10.20
CA GLY A 36 9.27 2.59 11.46
C GLY A 36 8.09 1.63 11.65
N ASN A 37 7.92 0.65 10.75
CA ASN A 37 7.09 -0.52 11.00
C ASN A 37 7.57 -1.72 10.15
N PRO A 38 7.23 -2.97 10.51
CA PRO A 38 7.76 -4.16 9.84
C PRO A 38 7.45 -4.23 8.35
N VAL A 39 6.25 -3.79 7.93
CA VAL A 39 5.87 -3.79 6.50
C VAL A 39 6.69 -2.76 5.74
N ALA A 40 6.86 -1.55 6.27
CA ALA A 40 7.66 -0.52 5.64
C ALA A 40 9.15 -0.92 5.54
N GLU A 41 9.70 -1.53 6.59
CA GLU A 41 11.07 -2.05 6.58
C GLU A 41 11.24 -3.16 5.53
N LYS A 42 10.29 -4.09 5.43
CA LYS A 42 10.28 -5.12 4.39
C LYS A 42 10.23 -4.52 2.99
N LEU A 43 9.37 -3.52 2.78
CA LEU A 43 9.23 -2.84 1.48
C LEU A 43 10.52 -2.10 1.08
N LEU A 44 11.17 -1.42 2.03
CA LEU A 44 12.40 -0.66 1.79
C LEU A 44 13.63 -1.55 1.60
N SER A 45 13.64 -2.74 2.20
CA SER A 45 14.71 -3.74 2.07
C SER A 45 14.53 -4.72 0.90
N TRP A 46 13.44 -4.57 0.12
CA TRP A 46 13.13 -5.54 -0.92
C TRP A 46 14.21 -5.55 -2.02
N PRO A 47 14.72 -6.73 -2.45
CA PRO A 47 15.84 -6.82 -3.38
C PRO A 47 15.73 -5.96 -4.64
N ALA A 48 16.85 -5.32 -5.01
CA ALA A 48 16.96 -4.36 -6.10
C ALA A 48 16.90 -4.99 -7.51
N ASP A 49 17.02 -6.31 -7.63
CA ASP A 49 17.44 -6.92 -8.89
C ASP A 49 16.32 -7.18 -9.92
N SER A 50 15.07 -6.85 -9.62
CA SER A 50 13.98 -6.87 -10.63
C SER A 50 12.97 -5.74 -10.43
N SER A 51 12.90 -4.81 -11.39
CA SER A 51 11.87 -3.76 -11.40
C SER A 51 10.47 -4.33 -11.50
N ALA A 52 10.29 -5.43 -12.25
CA ALA A 52 9.02 -6.13 -12.39
C ALA A 52 8.53 -6.67 -11.05
N LEU A 53 9.42 -7.26 -10.24
CA LEU A 53 9.04 -7.73 -8.90
C LEU A 53 8.59 -6.57 -8.00
N ARG A 54 9.22 -5.39 -8.09
CA ARG A 54 8.79 -4.21 -7.29
C ARG A 54 7.44 -3.66 -7.70
N GLN A 55 7.14 -3.60 -8.99
CA GLN A 55 5.80 -3.20 -9.45
C GLN A 55 4.74 -4.17 -8.93
N LEU A 56 5.01 -5.48 -8.99
CA LEU A 56 4.13 -6.50 -8.41
C LEU A 56 3.93 -6.31 -6.90
N ILE A 57 4.96 -5.88 -6.16
CA ILE A 57 4.84 -5.63 -4.72
C ILE A 57 3.99 -4.40 -4.42
N ALA A 58 4.16 -3.29 -5.16
CA ALA A 58 3.32 -2.11 -5.02
C ALA A 58 1.84 -2.46 -5.25
N LEU A 59 1.55 -3.25 -6.30
CA LEU A 59 0.23 -3.80 -6.58
C LEU A 59 -0.28 -4.69 -5.43
N ARG A 60 0.55 -5.60 -4.90
CA ARG A 60 0.19 -6.48 -3.77
C ARG A 60 -0.16 -5.70 -2.51
N VAL A 61 0.57 -4.64 -2.20
CA VAL A 61 0.26 -3.77 -1.04
C VAL A 61 -1.11 -3.13 -1.20
N ALA A 62 -1.38 -2.51 -2.35
CA ALA A 62 -2.67 -1.88 -2.63
C ALA A 62 -3.82 -2.90 -2.56
N GLY A 63 -3.65 -4.07 -3.16
CA GLY A 63 -4.62 -5.16 -3.12
C GLY A 63 -4.87 -5.71 -1.72
N ALA A 64 -3.82 -5.91 -0.92
CA ALA A 64 -3.93 -6.42 0.44
C ALA A 64 -4.70 -5.46 1.36
N LEU A 65 -4.38 -4.16 1.31
CA LEU A 65 -5.11 -3.13 2.06
C LEU A 65 -6.58 -3.05 1.63
N HIS A 66 -6.84 -3.10 0.33
CA HIS A 66 -8.21 -3.09 -0.18
C HIS A 66 -9.00 -4.31 0.29
N ALA A 67 -8.41 -5.50 0.21
CA ALA A 67 -9.06 -6.73 0.63
C ALA A 67 -9.29 -6.77 2.15
N MET A 68 -8.42 -6.18 2.97
CA MET A 68 -8.66 -5.98 4.39
C MET A 68 -9.90 -5.09 4.67
N VAL A 69 -10.09 -4.03 3.89
CA VAL A 69 -11.28 -3.17 3.97
C VAL A 69 -12.54 -3.97 3.61
N LEU A 70 -12.52 -4.72 2.51
CA LEU A 70 -13.64 -5.56 2.09
C LEU A 70 -14.00 -6.62 3.15
N ARG A 71 -12.99 -7.19 3.81
CA ARG A 71 -13.15 -8.16 4.90
C ARG A 71 -13.43 -7.52 6.26
N LYS A 72 -13.50 -6.19 6.35
CA LYS A 72 -13.70 -5.42 7.59
C LYS A 72 -12.70 -5.77 8.71
N GLN A 73 -11.47 -6.09 8.34
CA GLN A 73 -10.41 -6.52 9.28
C GLN A 73 -9.77 -5.35 10.05
N SER A 74 -10.06 -4.11 9.66
CA SER A 74 -9.65 -2.91 10.38
C SER A 74 -10.74 -1.85 10.25
N ALA A 75 -11.40 -1.54 11.37
CA ALA A 75 -12.44 -0.51 11.41
C ALA A 75 -11.90 0.87 10.99
N ALA A 76 -10.65 1.17 11.38
CA ALA A 76 -9.98 2.41 10.99
C ALA A 76 -9.74 2.49 9.48
N LEU A 77 -9.27 1.40 8.85
CA LEU A 77 -9.12 1.35 7.39
C LEU A 77 -10.47 1.52 6.69
N VAL A 78 -11.52 0.83 7.16
CA VAL A 78 -12.87 0.96 6.59
C VAL A 78 -13.36 2.40 6.66
N ALA A 79 -13.14 3.10 7.78
CA ALA A 79 -13.53 4.49 7.96
C ALA A 79 -12.71 5.48 7.09
N ALA A 80 -11.49 5.11 6.71
CA ALA A 80 -10.61 5.91 5.85
C ALA A 80 -10.72 5.57 4.35
N TRP A 81 -11.46 4.52 3.99
CA TRP A 81 -11.65 4.07 2.60
C TRP A 81 -12.95 4.61 1.99
N PRO A 82 -13.04 4.71 0.64
CA PRO A 82 -14.29 5.01 -0.05
C PRO A 82 -15.44 4.09 0.39
N PRO A 83 -16.67 4.62 0.53
CA PRO A 83 -17.11 5.97 0.11
C PRO A 83 -16.75 7.10 1.07
N ASN A 84 -16.07 6.82 2.19
CA ASN A 84 -15.67 7.84 3.14
C ASN A 84 -14.56 8.73 2.54
N THR A 85 -14.56 10.01 2.93
CA THR A 85 -13.54 10.97 2.54
C THR A 85 -12.78 11.43 3.78
N VAL A 86 -11.47 11.30 3.74
CA VAL A 86 -10.54 11.77 4.79
C VAL A 86 -9.37 12.50 4.15
N SER A 87 -8.66 13.33 4.91
CA SER A 87 -7.44 13.99 4.43
C SER A 87 -6.30 13.00 4.17
N ASP A 88 -5.28 13.43 3.43
CA ASP A 88 -4.09 12.61 3.15
C ASP A 88 -3.35 12.20 4.42
N ASP A 89 -3.30 13.10 5.41
CA ASP A 89 -2.66 12.82 6.69
C ASP A 89 -3.41 11.77 7.48
N VAL A 90 -4.74 11.82 7.48
CA VAL A 90 -5.57 10.79 8.12
C VAL A 90 -5.41 9.47 7.39
N LEU A 91 -5.57 9.44 6.06
CA LEU A 91 -5.40 8.22 5.27
C LEU A 91 -4.02 7.59 5.50
N TRP A 92 -2.95 8.39 5.40
CA TRP A 92 -1.59 7.88 5.57
C TRP A 92 -1.33 7.38 6.99
N SER A 93 -1.79 8.10 8.02
CA SER A 93 -1.62 7.66 9.41
C SER A 93 -2.37 6.36 9.70
N THR A 94 -3.57 6.19 9.14
CA THR A 94 -4.35 4.95 9.21
C THR A 94 -3.66 3.80 8.49
N VAL A 95 -3.17 4.01 7.27
CA VAL A 95 -2.41 3.01 6.51
C VAL A 95 -1.15 2.59 7.25
N ARG A 96 -0.38 3.55 7.76
CA ARG A 96 0.84 3.27 8.53
C ARG A 96 0.54 2.48 9.81
N SER A 97 -0.57 2.81 10.50
CA SER A 97 -1.03 2.04 11.66
C SER A 97 -1.43 0.62 11.28
N ALA A 98 -2.13 0.42 10.16
CA ALA A 98 -2.44 -0.92 9.65
C ALA A 98 -1.18 -1.71 9.28
N CYS A 99 -0.20 -1.09 8.62
CA CYS A 99 1.09 -1.71 8.33
C CYS A 99 1.83 -2.19 9.60
N SER A 100 1.64 -1.50 10.73
CA SER A 100 2.20 -1.94 12.02
C SER A 100 1.36 -3.03 12.68
N THR A 101 0.05 -2.83 12.82
CA THR A 101 -0.83 -3.68 13.62
C THR A 101 -1.24 -4.97 12.91
N GLN A 102 -1.15 -4.99 11.58
CA GLN A 102 -1.60 -6.10 10.72
C GLN A 102 -0.42 -6.69 9.92
N ALA A 103 0.81 -6.46 10.38
CA ALA A 103 2.02 -6.94 9.71
C ALA A 103 2.01 -8.46 9.49
N THR A 104 1.48 -9.23 10.44
CA THR A 104 1.37 -10.70 10.35
C THR A 104 0.43 -11.18 9.23
N VAL A 105 -0.52 -10.34 8.81
CA VAL A 105 -1.42 -10.63 7.68
C VAL A 105 -0.84 -10.09 6.38
N LEU A 106 -0.29 -8.87 6.42
CA LEU A 106 0.23 -8.18 5.23
C LEU A 106 1.49 -8.86 4.71
N LEU A 107 2.49 -9.14 5.56
CA LEU A 107 3.80 -9.64 5.12
C LEU A 107 3.70 -10.95 4.31
N PRO A 108 2.97 -12.00 4.75
CA PRO A 108 2.80 -13.21 3.95
C PRO A 108 2.14 -12.94 2.59
N TRP A 109 1.21 -11.98 2.53
CA TRP A 109 0.51 -11.62 1.31
C TRP A 109 1.44 -10.98 0.28
N LEU A 110 2.39 -10.17 0.74
CA LEU A 110 3.39 -9.53 -0.14
C LEU A 110 4.37 -10.56 -0.72
N GLU A 111 4.70 -11.59 0.05
CA GLU A 111 5.64 -12.65 -0.35
C GLU A 111 4.98 -13.71 -1.25
N ARG A 112 3.69 -13.99 -1.05
CA ARG A 112 2.99 -15.14 -1.64
C ARG A 112 1.64 -14.75 -2.23
N ALA A 113 1.59 -13.71 -3.08
CA ALA A 113 0.33 -13.33 -3.72
C ALA A 113 -0.42 -14.57 -4.25
N PRO A 114 -1.75 -14.65 -4.02
CA PRO A 114 -2.55 -15.84 -4.32
C PRO A 114 -2.54 -16.18 -5.80
#